data_AF-A0AAD9MVS3-F1
#
_entry.id   AF-A0AAD9MVS3-F1
#
_cell.length_a   1.000
_cell.length_b   1.000
_cell.length_c   1.000
_cell.angle_alpha   90.00
_cell.angle_beta   90.00
_cell.angle_gamma   90.00
#
_symmetry.space_group_name_H-M   'P 1'
#
loop_
_entity.id
_entity.type
_entity.pdbx_description
1 polymer ?
#
loop_
_entity_poly.entity_id
_entity_poly.type
_entity_poly.pdbx_seq_one_letter_code
_entity_poly.pdbx_strand_id
1 'polypeptide(L)'
;MHDMTLTRRSIQISYRLRKGYTTGGWIREPSTWLLRTVGVLAVVFVVSVSVWYLRNIIRAKVKVHIGNPKVLPAEPFDQSSPKRRALSDLKKVKSATAEDFPRLIHQLWKTTAIPEQFQDAVSSCRKLNPNWEYRLWTDESIDKFIASKYPLFYERFTSYKYPIQRVDVARYFILLHYGGVTIDIDLKCRVPLDDILRDKVSYDLVVPETDPAGVTVEFMAAKSRGQFLHQVAHDLNRTPPDYVLPYITIIFSTGPMYLTNKLVDYPKSDEIFVIPQKTYREEYFRNLHGGSWHRWDYVLIRIVYVLISPLSLVLITCFVCCFLIYRRKQNRSKHTTIV
;
A
#
# COMPACT_ATOMS: atom_id res chain seq x y z
N MET A 1 -86.02 28.12 51.05
CA MET A 1 -84.57 27.90 51.15
C MET A 1 -84.34 26.39 51.10
N HIS A 2 -83.72 25.92 50.01
CA HIS A 2 -83.36 24.53 49.67
C HIS A 2 -84.46 23.45 49.58
N ASP A 3 -85.25 23.62 48.52
CA ASP A 3 -85.62 22.64 47.48
C ASP A 3 -84.53 21.58 47.17
N MET A 4 -84.78 20.35 46.68
CA MET A 4 -86.00 19.72 46.16
C MET A 4 -85.75 18.20 46.06
N THR A 5 -86.85 17.47 46.16
CA THR A 5 -87.03 16.03 46.20
C THR A 5 -86.96 15.32 44.83
N LEU A 6 -86.75 13.99 44.91
CA LEU A 6 -87.36 12.94 44.10
C LEU A 6 -87.10 12.89 42.57
N THR A 7 -86.27 11.91 42.21
CA THR A 7 -86.58 10.82 41.26
C THR A 7 -87.65 11.07 40.20
N ARG A 8 -87.24 11.17 38.92
CA ARG A 8 -88.06 10.71 37.80
C ARG A 8 -87.18 10.07 36.72
N ARG A 9 -87.46 8.78 36.50
CA ARG A 9 -87.15 8.06 35.26
C ARG A 9 -87.91 8.72 34.11
N SER A 10 -87.20 9.13 33.07
CA SER A 10 -87.78 9.35 31.75
C SER A 10 -86.81 8.80 30.71
N ILE A 11 -87.24 7.70 30.10
CA ILE A 11 -86.65 7.08 28.93
C ILE A 11 -86.83 8.06 27.77
N GLN A 12 -85.72 8.51 27.16
CA GLN A 12 -85.72 9.08 25.82
C GLN A 12 -84.76 8.29 24.94
N ILE A 13 -85.34 7.72 23.89
CA ILE A 13 -84.77 6.84 22.89
C ILE A 13 -84.19 7.68 21.75
N SER A 14 -82.93 7.42 21.40
CA SER A 14 -82.28 7.50 20.08
C SER A 14 -82.24 8.83 19.30
N TYR A 15 -81.03 9.33 19.01
CA TYR A 15 -80.29 9.05 17.76
C TYR A 15 -78.89 9.72 17.75
N ARG A 16 -77.92 8.99 17.16
CA ARG A 16 -76.57 9.36 16.68
C ARG A 16 -76.20 10.85 16.61
N LEU A 17 -74.95 11.16 17.00
CA LEU A 17 -73.86 11.56 16.09
C LEU A 17 -72.48 11.58 16.82
N ARG A 18 -71.53 10.79 16.30
CA ARG A 18 -70.10 10.83 16.62
C ARG A 18 -69.49 12.15 16.14
N LYS A 19 -68.78 12.88 16.99
CA LYS A 19 -67.62 13.78 16.71
C LYS A 19 -66.94 14.05 18.09
N GLY A 20 -65.63 14.03 18.28
CA GLY A 20 -64.53 13.99 17.32
C GLY A 20 -63.26 13.37 17.91
N TYR A 21 -62.50 12.77 17.01
CA TYR A 21 -61.09 12.43 17.21
C TYR A 21 -60.27 13.73 17.23
N THR A 22 -59.59 14.00 18.33
CA THR A 22 -58.49 14.96 18.36
C THR A 22 -57.24 14.30 17.81
N THR A 23 -56.78 14.77 16.66
CA THR A 23 -55.46 14.52 16.09
C THR A 23 -54.39 15.21 16.95
N GLY A 24 -53.75 14.44 17.82
CA GLY A 24 -52.53 14.83 18.55
C GLY A 24 -51.35 13.98 18.06
N GLY A 25 -50.29 14.64 17.59
CA GLY A 25 -49.24 14.06 16.76
C GLY A 25 -48.44 12.92 17.38
N TRP A 26 -48.28 11.85 16.60
CA TRP A 26 -47.28 10.80 16.81
C TRP A 26 -46.16 10.95 15.77
N ILE A 27 -45.41 12.04 15.82
CA ILE A 27 -44.04 12.03 15.30
C ILE A 27 -43.18 11.72 16.52
N ARG A 28 -42.96 10.43 16.80
CA ARG A 28 -41.95 10.01 17.78
C ARG A 28 -40.61 10.52 17.29
N GLU A 29 -40.04 11.51 17.98
CA GLU A 29 -38.65 11.88 17.75
C GLU A 29 -37.78 10.62 17.87
N PRO A 30 -36.86 10.38 16.93
CA PRO A 30 -35.98 9.23 17.02
C PRO A 30 -35.21 9.29 18.34
N SER A 31 -35.21 8.18 19.09
CA SER A 31 -34.49 8.12 20.37
C SER A 31 -33.03 8.52 20.17
N THR A 32 -32.44 9.21 21.14
CA THR A 32 -31.03 9.63 21.11
C THR A 32 -30.08 8.47 20.80
N TRP A 33 -30.47 7.25 21.17
CA TRP A 33 -29.78 6.01 20.83
C TRP A 33 -29.81 5.71 19.32
N LEU A 34 -30.97 5.84 18.66
CA LEU A 34 -31.09 5.65 17.20
C LEU A 34 -30.27 6.69 16.43
N LEU A 35 -30.32 7.95 16.85
CA LEU A 35 -29.53 9.03 16.22
C LEU A 35 -28.02 8.79 16.40
N ARG A 36 -27.58 8.34 17.58
CA ARG A 36 -26.17 7.97 17.84
C ARG A 36 -25.72 6.79 17.00
N THR A 37 -26.53 5.73 16.91
CA THR A 37 -26.20 4.56 16.12
C THR A 37 -26.14 4.89 14.63
N VAL A 38 -27.10 5.65 14.10
CA VAL A 38 -27.07 6.13 12.70
C VAL A 38 -25.84 7.02 12.46
N GLY A 39 -25.49 7.89 13.41
CA GLY A 39 -24.28 8.71 13.34
C GLY A 39 -23.00 7.88 13.28
N VAL A 40 -22.86 6.86 14.13
CA VAL A 40 -21.69 5.96 14.14
C VAL A 40 -21.59 5.19 12.81
N LEU A 41 -22.70 4.63 12.31
CA LEU A 41 -22.70 3.90 11.04
C LEU A 41 -22.38 4.82 9.85
N ALA A 42 -22.86 6.06 9.87
CA ALA A 42 -22.52 7.07 8.86
C ALA A 42 -21.03 7.44 8.88
N VAL A 43 -20.44 7.62 10.07
CA VAL A 43 -18.99 7.88 10.20
C VAL A 43 -18.18 6.70 9.67
N VAL A 44 -18.53 5.47 10.06
CA VAL A 44 -17.81 4.27 9.57
C VAL A 44 -17.98 4.09 8.06
N PHE A 45 -19.17 4.37 7.52
CA PHE A 45 -19.42 4.37 6.07
C PHE A 45 -18.57 5.40 5.33
N VAL A 46 -18.52 6.64 5.82
CA VAL A 46 -17.69 7.70 5.22
C VAL A 46 -16.22 7.32 5.27
N VAL A 47 -15.71 6.88 6.43
CA VAL A 47 -14.31 6.43 6.56
C VAL A 47 -14.00 5.27 5.62
N SER A 48 -14.91 4.31 5.50
CA SER A 48 -14.78 3.16 4.62
C SER A 48 -14.72 3.53 3.13
N VAL A 49 -15.66 4.36 2.68
CA VAL A 49 -15.72 4.86 1.30
C VAL A 49 -14.50 5.75 1.03
N SER A 50 -14.10 6.59 1.97
CA SER A 50 -12.90 7.41 1.87
C SER A 50 -11.64 6.55 1.76
N VAL A 51 -11.46 5.51 2.56
CA VAL A 51 -10.31 4.59 2.46
C VAL A 51 -10.31 3.83 1.13
N TRP A 52 -11.45 3.33 0.69
CA TRP A 52 -11.59 2.67 -0.62
C TRP A 52 -11.29 3.64 -1.77
N TYR A 53 -11.79 4.88 -1.68
CA TYR A 53 -11.58 5.92 -2.68
C TYR A 53 -10.12 6.40 -2.71
N LEU A 54 -9.50 6.65 -1.55
CA LEU A 54 -8.07 6.95 -1.41
C LEU A 54 -7.21 5.84 -1.99
N ARG A 55 -7.53 4.56 -1.72
CA ARG A 55 -6.83 3.41 -2.29
C ARG A 55 -6.91 3.42 -3.82
N ASN A 56 -8.09 3.65 -4.39
CA ASN A 56 -8.26 3.68 -5.84
C ASN A 56 -7.61 4.91 -6.47
N ILE A 57 -7.61 6.07 -5.81
CA ILE A 57 -6.89 7.26 -6.28
C ILE A 57 -5.39 7.06 -6.22
N ILE A 58 -4.84 6.49 -5.16
CA ILE A 58 -3.40 6.24 -5.06
C ILE A 58 -3.00 5.22 -6.12
N ARG A 59 -3.75 4.11 -6.26
CA ARG A 59 -3.52 3.13 -7.34
C ARG A 59 -3.62 3.79 -8.72
N ALA A 60 -4.65 4.60 -8.96
CA ALA A 60 -4.83 5.28 -10.23
C ALA A 60 -3.72 6.31 -10.48
N LYS A 61 -3.32 7.11 -9.49
CA LYS A 61 -2.23 8.10 -9.62
C LYS A 61 -0.88 7.42 -9.85
N VAL A 62 -0.56 6.37 -9.11
CA VAL A 62 0.66 5.56 -9.35
C VAL A 62 0.62 4.99 -10.76
N LYS A 63 -0.51 4.40 -11.18
CA LYS A 63 -0.66 3.81 -12.52
C LYS A 63 -0.70 4.84 -13.67
N VAL A 64 -1.21 6.04 -13.41
CA VAL A 64 -1.30 7.15 -14.38
C VAL A 64 0.04 7.89 -14.49
N HIS A 65 0.77 8.07 -13.40
CA HIS A 65 2.04 8.81 -13.39
C HIS A 65 3.23 7.95 -13.83
N ILE A 66 3.17 6.64 -13.63
CA ILE A 66 4.25 5.70 -14.01
C ILE A 66 4.06 5.17 -15.45
N GLY A 67 2.97 5.58 -16.12
CA GLY A 67 2.61 5.08 -17.44
C GLY A 67 2.12 3.62 -17.37
N ASN A 68 1.21 3.26 -18.27
CA ASN A 68 1.02 1.85 -18.57
C ASN A 68 2.35 1.38 -19.19
N PRO A 69 3.04 0.35 -18.64
CA PRO A 69 4.20 -0.19 -19.32
C PRO A 69 3.74 -0.55 -20.73
N LYS A 70 4.43 -0.03 -21.76
CA LYS A 70 4.25 -0.54 -23.11
C LYS A 70 4.63 -2.01 -23.05
N VAL A 71 3.64 -2.88 -22.89
CA VAL A 71 3.78 -4.32 -23.07
C VAL A 71 4.07 -4.47 -24.56
N LEU A 72 5.35 -4.48 -24.92
CA LEU A 72 5.75 -4.96 -26.23
C LEU A 72 5.28 -6.42 -26.29
N PRO A 73 4.52 -6.81 -27.32
CA PRO A 73 4.03 -8.18 -27.43
C PRO A 73 5.23 -9.13 -27.37
N ALA A 74 5.12 -10.16 -26.55
CA ALA A 74 6.12 -11.20 -26.47
C ALA A 74 6.23 -11.88 -27.84
N GLU A 75 7.33 -11.64 -28.54
CA GLU A 75 7.72 -12.41 -29.73
C GLU A 75 7.81 -13.89 -29.32
N PRO A 76 7.19 -14.83 -30.06
CA PRO A 76 7.29 -16.25 -29.77
C PRO A 76 8.76 -16.69 -29.81
N PHE A 77 9.17 -17.44 -28.79
CA PHE A 77 10.51 -18.01 -28.71
C PHE A 77 10.69 -19.10 -29.79
N ASP A 78 11.19 -18.72 -30.97
CA ASP A 78 11.59 -19.66 -32.01
C ASP A 78 12.94 -20.31 -31.65
N GLN A 79 12.92 -21.61 -31.38
CA GLN A 79 14.08 -22.42 -31.02
C GLN A 79 14.94 -22.84 -32.23
N SER A 80 14.68 -22.33 -33.44
CA SER A 80 15.32 -22.79 -34.67
C SER A 80 16.06 -21.68 -35.44
N SER A 81 17.12 -21.09 -34.88
CA SER A 81 18.06 -20.31 -35.71
C SER A 81 19.53 -20.36 -35.26
N PRO A 82 20.49 -20.35 -36.21
CA PRO A 82 21.85 -20.85 -36.00
C PRO A 82 22.80 -19.74 -35.50
N LYS A 83 22.81 -19.48 -34.20
CA LYS A 83 23.67 -18.47 -33.54
C LYS A 83 24.93 -19.04 -32.87
N ARG A 84 25.61 -20.00 -33.49
CA ARG A 84 26.88 -20.54 -32.95
C ARG A 84 28.16 -19.92 -33.55
N ARG A 85 28.04 -18.94 -34.43
CA ARG A 85 29.19 -18.27 -35.09
C ARG A 85 29.48 -16.84 -34.60
N ALA A 86 28.62 -16.24 -33.78
CA ALA A 86 28.79 -14.88 -33.25
C ALA A 86 29.43 -14.83 -31.85
N LEU A 87 29.81 -15.97 -31.28
CA LEU A 87 30.32 -16.05 -29.90
C LEU A 87 31.82 -15.75 -29.77
N SER A 88 32.57 -15.76 -30.88
CA SER A 88 34.00 -15.42 -30.91
C SER A 88 34.25 -13.92 -31.00
N ASP A 89 33.33 -13.16 -31.59
CA ASP A 89 33.52 -11.73 -31.89
C ASP A 89 33.13 -10.84 -30.69
N LEU A 90 32.36 -11.37 -29.73
CA LEU A 90 31.98 -10.69 -28.48
C LEU A 90 33.11 -10.59 -27.44
N LYS A 91 34.25 -11.27 -27.63
CA LYS A 91 35.37 -11.23 -26.67
C LYS A 91 36.38 -10.10 -26.93
N LYS A 92 36.17 -9.24 -27.94
CA LYS A 92 37.17 -8.27 -28.37
C LYS A 92 36.72 -6.81 -28.43
N VAL A 93 35.73 -6.42 -27.63
CA VAL A 93 35.43 -5.00 -27.35
C VAL A 93 35.55 -4.75 -25.84
N LYS A 94 36.71 -4.23 -25.43
CA LYS A 94 36.87 -3.50 -24.17
C LYS A 94 36.59 -2.02 -24.45
N SER A 95 35.64 -1.43 -23.74
CA SER A 95 35.68 -0.02 -23.30
C SER A 95 34.52 0.22 -22.34
N ALA A 96 34.78 0.88 -21.21
CA ALA A 96 33.78 1.21 -20.20
C ALA A 96 32.67 2.10 -20.78
N THR A 97 31.43 1.64 -20.70
CA THR A 97 30.22 2.46 -20.83
C THR A 97 29.39 2.26 -19.56
N ALA A 98 29.13 3.34 -18.84
CA ALA A 98 28.24 3.34 -17.69
C ALA A 98 26.79 3.31 -18.20
N GLU A 99 26.30 2.14 -18.64
CA GLU A 99 24.94 2.04 -19.21
C GLU A 99 24.15 0.79 -18.81
N ASP A 100 24.67 -0.08 -17.93
CA ASP A 100 23.92 -1.21 -17.37
C ASP A 100 23.77 -1.09 -15.85
N PHE A 101 22.76 -1.74 -15.28
CA PHE A 101 22.69 -1.99 -13.83
C PHE A 101 23.98 -2.69 -13.39
N PRO A 102 24.80 -2.09 -12.50
CA PRO A 102 26.01 -2.74 -12.02
C PRO A 102 25.71 -4.14 -11.49
N ARG A 103 26.54 -5.13 -11.82
CA ARG A 103 26.33 -6.54 -11.41
C ARG A 103 26.70 -6.76 -9.93
N LEU A 104 26.04 -6.01 -9.06
CA LEU A 104 26.19 -6.03 -7.60
C LEU A 104 24.87 -6.40 -6.95
N ILE A 105 24.88 -7.44 -6.13
CA ILE A 105 23.76 -7.80 -5.26
C ILE A 105 24.07 -7.29 -3.86
N HIS A 106 23.18 -6.47 -3.33
CA HIS A 106 23.23 -5.93 -1.98
C HIS A 106 22.11 -6.55 -1.14
N GLN A 107 22.47 -7.28 -0.09
CA GLN A 107 21.52 -7.70 0.93
C GLN A 107 21.93 -7.11 2.27
N LEU A 108 20.94 -6.71 3.06
CA LEU A 108 21.16 -6.05 4.34
C LEU A 108 20.66 -6.97 5.45
N TRP A 109 21.49 -7.17 6.47
CA TRP A 109 21.11 -7.90 7.67
C TRP A 109 21.81 -7.31 8.89
N LYS A 110 21.37 -7.66 10.10
CA LYS A 110 21.94 -7.09 11.34
C LYS A 110 23.44 -7.42 11.48
N THR A 111 23.80 -8.66 11.17
CA THR A 111 25.14 -9.22 11.34
C THR A 111 25.50 -10.14 10.17
N THR A 112 26.69 -10.74 10.19
CA THR A 112 27.08 -11.78 9.24
C THR A 112 26.38 -13.13 9.47
N ALA A 113 25.78 -13.32 10.65
CA ALA A 113 25.05 -14.53 11.01
C ALA A 113 23.59 -14.44 10.53
N ILE A 114 23.36 -14.88 9.30
CA ILE A 114 22.02 -14.95 8.70
C ILE A 114 21.27 -16.18 9.24
N PRO A 115 20.03 -16.01 9.75
CA PRO A 115 19.20 -17.13 10.21
C PRO A 115 19.02 -18.22 9.16
N GLU A 116 18.97 -19.47 9.60
CA GLU A 116 18.84 -20.65 8.74
C GLU A 116 17.65 -20.54 7.75
N GLN A 117 16.50 -20.05 8.23
CA GLN A 117 15.30 -19.85 7.42
C GLN A 117 15.48 -18.92 6.21
N PHE A 118 16.50 -18.04 6.21
CA PHE A 118 16.80 -17.12 5.11
C PHE A 118 18.01 -17.58 4.27
N GLN A 119 18.75 -18.60 4.68
CA GLN A 119 19.91 -19.07 3.92
C GLN A 119 19.54 -19.61 2.53
N ASP A 120 18.39 -20.26 2.39
CA ASP A 120 17.88 -20.71 1.10
C ASP A 120 17.62 -19.52 0.15
N ALA A 121 17.02 -18.42 0.65
CA ALA A 121 16.80 -17.20 -0.15
C ALA A 121 18.11 -16.57 -0.62
N VAL A 122 19.04 -16.35 0.30
CA VAL A 122 20.37 -15.79 0.00
C VAL A 122 21.13 -16.67 -1.00
N SER A 123 21.14 -17.97 -0.76
CA SER A 123 21.88 -18.92 -1.61
C SER A 123 21.26 -19.07 -2.99
N SER A 124 19.92 -19.00 -3.13
CA SER A 124 19.27 -19.09 -4.43
C SER A 124 19.64 -17.90 -5.32
N CYS A 125 19.65 -16.69 -4.75
CA CYS A 125 20.05 -15.49 -5.47
C CYS A 125 21.51 -15.55 -5.92
N ARG A 126 22.43 -16.02 -5.07
CA ARG A 126 23.83 -16.18 -5.45
C ARG A 126 24.04 -17.27 -6.52
N LYS A 127 23.35 -18.41 -6.39
CA LYS A 127 23.46 -19.53 -7.34
C LYS A 127 22.94 -19.19 -8.73
N LEU A 128 21.83 -18.45 -8.82
CA LEU A 128 21.25 -18.01 -10.10
C LEU A 128 22.03 -16.87 -10.75
N ASN A 129 22.91 -16.19 -10.01
CA ASN A 129 23.63 -15.01 -10.48
C ASN A 129 25.14 -15.16 -10.25
N PRO A 130 25.81 -16.19 -10.81
CA PRO A 130 27.21 -16.47 -10.54
C PRO A 130 28.18 -15.37 -11.03
N ASN A 131 27.73 -14.55 -11.99
CA ASN A 131 28.49 -13.43 -12.55
C ASN A 131 28.23 -12.10 -11.81
N TRP A 132 27.46 -12.12 -10.73
CA TRP A 132 27.17 -10.95 -9.91
C TRP A 132 28.03 -10.98 -8.65
N GLU A 133 28.63 -9.86 -8.30
CA GLU A 133 29.31 -9.70 -7.01
C GLU A 133 28.26 -9.60 -5.91
N TYR A 134 28.47 -10.34 -4.83
CA TYR A 134 27.57 -10.34 -3.68
C TYR A 134 28.17 -9.54 -2.52
N ARG A 135 27.38 -8.62 -1.95
CA ARG A 135 27.73 -7.87 -0.74
C ARG A 135 26.64 -7.99 0.31
N LEU A 136 27.03 -8.51 1.47
CA LEU A 136 26.23 -8.44 2.69
C LEU A 136 26.61 -7.19 3.47
N TRP A 137 25.61 -6.37 3.77
CA TRP A 137 25.74 -5.17 4.57
C TRP A 137 25.21 -5.44 5.97
N THR A 138 26.08 -5.31 6.98
CA THR A 138 25.73 -5.42 8.39
C THR A 138 25.36 -4.07 8.96
N ASP A 139 24.71 -4.02 10.13
CA ASP A 139 24.45 -2.74 10.81
C ASP A 139 25.75 -1.94 11.00
N GLU A 140 26.85 -2.62 11.35
CA GLU A 140 28.18 -2.02 11.49
C GLU A 140 28.75 -1.50 10.15
N SER A 141 28.65 -2.29 9.07
CA SER A 141 29.22 -1.86 7.79
C SER A 141 28.39 -0.76 7.12
N ILE A 142 27.08 -0.73 7.37
CA ILE A 142 26.18 0.37 6.98
C ILE A 142 26.58 1.65 7.72
N ASP A 143 26.75 1.59 9.04
CA ASP A 143 27.12 2.76 9.84
C ASP A 143 28.45 3.38 9.36
N LYS A 144 29.48 2.54 9.18
CA LYS A 144 30.78 2.96 8.61
C LYS A 144 30.65 3.53 7.20
N PHE A 145 29.80 2.93 6.36
CA PHE A 145 29.57 3.41 5.00
C PHE A 145 28.96 4.81 5.00
N ILE A 146 27.90 5.05 5.78
CA ILE A 146 27.27 6.37 5.84
C ILE A 146 28.22 7.40 6.47
N ALA A 147 28.88 7.06 7.58
CA ALA A 147 29.84 7.96 8.23
C ALA A 147 30.97 8.40 7.28
N SER A 148 31.50 7.46 6.48
CA SER A 148 32.63 7.72 5.60
C SER A 148 32.25 8.36 4.26
N LYS A 149 31.13 7.96 3.65
CA LYS A 149 30.74 8.42 2.30
C LYS A 149 29.77 9.59 2.33
N TYR A 150 29.03 9.76 3.42
CA TYR A 150 27.99 10.79 3.55
C TYR A 150 28.05 11.46 4.94
N PRO A 151 29.21 12.01 5.37
CA PRO A 151 29.40 12.53 6.72
C PRO A 151 28.40 13.63 7.09
N LEU A 152 28.01 14.48 6.13
CA LEU A 152 27.01 15.54 6.34
C LEU A 152 25.60 14.99 6.65
N PHE A 153 25.32 13.76 6.26
CA PHE A 153 24.04 13.10 6.52
C PHE A 153 24.11 12.18 7.75
N TYR A 154 25.29 11.92 8.31
CA TYR A 154 25.49 10.92 9.37
C TYR A 154 24.72 11.24 10.66
N GLU A 155 24.64 12.52 11.06
CA GLU A 155 23.83 12.93 12.21
C GLU A 155 22.35 12.60 12.00
N ARG A 156 21.80 12.89 10.81
CA ARG A 156 20.43 12.52 10.46
C ARG A 156 20.24 11.00 10.40
N PHE A 157 21.21 10.28 9.85
CA PHE A 157 21.16 8.83 9.79
C PHE A 157 21.10 8.18 11.17
N THR A 158 21.87 8.68 12.13
CA THR A 158 21.89 8.15 13.49
C THR A 158 20.70 8.61 14.33
N SER A 159 20.00 9.70 13.95
CA SER A 159 18.81 10.18 14.65
C SER A 159 17.53 9.39 14.38
N TYR A 160 17.51 8.46 13.42
CA TYR A 160 16.32 7.66 13.15
C TYR A 160 15.98 6.72 14.33
N LYS A 161 14.75 6.85 14.83
CA LYS A 161 14.24 6.17 16.02
C LYS A 161 14.20 4.65 15.89
N TYR A 162 13.87 4.14 14.71
CA TYR A 162 13.71 2.71 14.47
C TYR A 162 14.86 2.18 13.60
N PRO A 163 15.53 1.07 13.99
CA PRO A 163 16.63 0.50 13.21
C PRO A 163 16.28 0.23 11.74
N ILE A 164 15.07 -0.23 11.46
CA ILE A 164 14.60 -0.49 10.08
C ILE A 164 14.59 0.77 9.21
N GLN A 165 14.35 1.96 9.77
CA GLN A 165 14.45 3.22 9.01
C GLN A 165 15.86 3.43 8.47
N ARG A 166 16.88 3.11 9.28
CA ARG A 166 18.29 3.18 8.85
C ARG A 166 18.60 2.16 7.77
N VAL A 167 18.01 0.97 7.82
CA VAL A 167 18.17 -0.06 6.77
C VAL A 167 17.52 0.41 5.47
N ASP A 168 16.31 0.98 5.51
CA ASP A 168 15.64 1.55 4.33
C ASP A 168 16.46 2.67 3.70
N VAL A 169 16.94 3.60 4.52
CA VAL A 169 17.83 4.70 4.09
C VAL A 169 19.11 4.15 3.49
N ALA A 170 19.75 3.15 4.12
CA ALA A 170 20.96 2.54 3.61
C ALA A 170 20.77 1.96 2.21
N ARG A 171 19.63 1.32 1.91
CA ARG A 171 19.34 0.80 0.56
C ARG A 171 19.44 1.91 -0.50
N TYR A 172 18.85 3.08 -0.24
CA TYR A 172 18.92 4.22 -1.16
C TYR A 172 20.35 4.73 -1.36
N PHE A 173 21.10 4.91 -0.28
CA PHE A 173 22.47 5.42 -0.35
C PHE A 173 23.46 4.41 -0.97
N ILE A 174 23.26 3.12 -0.74
CA ILE A 174 24.03 2.05 -1.37
C ILE A 174 23.79 2.06 -2.89
N LEU A 175 22.53 2.07 -3.32
CA LEU A 175 22.20 2.13 -4.75
C LEU A 175 22.63 3.44 -5.40
N LEU A 176 22.52 4.56 -4.69
CA LEU A 176 23.02 5.85 -5.17
C LEU A 176 24.53 5.81 -5.44
N HIS A 177 25.29 5.19 -4.53
CA HIS A 177 26.75 5.14 -4.58
C HIS A 177 27.27 4.11 -5.59
N TYR A 178 26.72 2.90 -5.55
CA TYR A 178 27.25 1.74 -6.27
C TYR A 178 26.38 1.32 -7.47
N GLY A 179 25.11 1.74 -7.52
CA GLY A 179 24.10 1.11 -8.36
C GLY A 179 23.85 -0.35 -7.96
N GLY A 180 23.34 -1.13 -8.91
CA GLY A 180 23.12 -2.56 -8.77
C GLY A 180 21.74 -2.87 -8.22
N VAL A 181 21.64 -3.93 -7.42
CA VAL A 181 20.35 -4.46 -6.96
C VAL A 181 20.36 -4.65 -5.45
N THR A 182 19.42 -4.02 -4.75
CA THR A 182 19.10 -4.39 -3.36
C THR A 182 18.00 -5.43 -3.36
N ILE A 183 18.20 -6.51 -2.60
CA ILE A 183 17.24 -7.60 -2.42
C ILE A 183 17.10 -7.86 -0.92
N ASP A 184 15.88 -7.91 -0.41
CA ASP A 184 15.65 -8.28 0.98
C ASP A 184 16.13 -9.71 1.26
N ILE A 185 16.58 -9.93 2.51
CA ILE A 185 17.25 -11.17 2.91
C ILE A 185 16.33 -12.40 2.82
N ASP A 186 15.02 -12.19 2.91
CA ASP A 186 13.95 -13.20 2.88
C ASP A 186 13.34 -13.39 1.48
N LEU A 187 13.90 -12.77 0.44
CA LEU A 187 13.49 -13.00 -0.94
C LEU A 187 14.32 -14.08 -1.61
N LYS A 188 13.67 -15.20 -1.94
CA LYS A 188 14.25 -16.26 -2.75
C LYS A 188 14.12 -15.91 -4.24
N CYS A 189 15.24 -15.74 -4.93
CA CYS A 189 15.28 -15.61 -6.39
C CYS A 189 14.80 -16.90 -7.06
N ARG A 190 13.89 -16.77 -8.05
CA ARG A 190 13.41 -17.88 -8.91
C ARG A 190 14.05 -17.88 -10.31
N VAL A 191 14.43 -16.70 -10.79
CA VAL A 191 15.07 -16.49 -12.10
C VAL A 191 16.35 -15.66 -11.93
N PRO A 192 17.31 -15.73 -12.88
CA PRO A 192 18.45 -14.83 -12.93
C PRO A 192 18.02 -13.35 -12.98
N LEU A 193 18.77 -12.46 -12.33
CA LEU A 193 18.54 -11.01 -12.38
C LEU A 193 18.73 -10.45 -13.79
N ASP A 194 19.64 -11.04 -14.56
CA ASP A 194 19.84 -10.70 -15.97
C ASP A 194 18.53 -10.89 -16.78
N ASP A 195 17.71 -11.90 -16.45
CA ASP A 195 16.42 -12.13 -17.13
C ASP A 195 15.36 -11.10 -16.72
N ILE A 196 15.42 -10.62 -15.47
CA ILE A 196 14.51 -9.56 -14.97
C ILE A 196 14.85 -8.20 -15.60
N LEU A 197 16.14 -7.90 -15.77
CA LEU A 197 16.63 -6.57 -16.12
C LEU A 197 16.92 -6.36 -17.62
N ARG A 198 17.01 -7.43 -18.42
CA ARG A 198 17.40 -7.39 -19.85
C ARG A 198 16.62 -6.36 -20.68
N ASP A 199 15.32 -6.31 -20.50
CA ASP A 199 14.39 -5.42 -21.22
C ASP A 199 14.16 -4.09 -20.49
N LYS A 200 14.90 -3.83 -19.40
CA LYS A 200 14.72 -2.67 -18.52
C LYS A 200 15.98 -1.81 -18.41
N VAL A 201 17.00 -2.09 -19.21
CA VAL A 201 18.27 -1.34 -19.22
C VAL A 201 18.10 0.14 -19.58
N SER A 202 17.00 0.53 -20.24
CA SER A 202 16.68 1.93 -20.53
C SER A 202 16.24 2.72 -19.29
N TYR A 203 15.77 2.06 -18.23
CA TYR A 203 15.28 2.71 -17.02
C TYR A 203 16.40 2.93 -16.00
N ASP A 204 16.32 4.02 -15.24
CA ASP A 204 17.26 4.35 -14.18
C ASP A 204 16.98 3.59 -12.88
N LEU A 205 15.72 3.24 -12.67
CA LEU A 205 15.25 2.50 -11.50
C LEU A 205 14.18 1.48 -11.91
N VAL A 206 14.28 0.28 -11.36
CA VAL A 206 13.27 -0.78 -11.47
C VAL A 206 12.83 -1.19 -10.07
N VAL A 207 11.53 -1.08 -9.79
CA VAL A 207 10.94 -1.44 -8.49
C VAL A 207 9.62 -2.20 -8.64
N PRO A 208 9.20 -3.05 -7.70
CA PRO A 208 7.92 -3.75 -7.79
C PRO A 208 6.77 -2.96 -7.15
N GLU A 209 5.56 -3.19 -7.65
CA GLU A 209 4.33 -2.77 -6.97
C GLU A 209 4.15 -3.49 -5.62
N THR A 210 3.53 -2.79 -4.66
CA THR A 210 3.14 -3.36 -3.36
C THR A 210 1.63 -3.34 -3.13
N ASP A 211 1.15 -4.19 -2.22
CA ASP A 211 -0.25 -4.23 -1.76
C ASP A 211 -0.35 -3.53 -0.39
N PRO A 212 -1.36 -2.67 -0.14
CA PRO A 212 -2.50 -2.34 -1.00
C PRO A 212 -2.22 -1.35 -2.13
N ALA A 213 -1.18 -0.52 -2.08
CA ALA A 213 -0.83 0.42 -3.15
C ALA A 213 0.61 0.93 -3.02
N GLY A 214 1.18 1.38 -4.14
CA GLY A 214 2.52 1.97 -4.20
C GLY A 214 3.58 0.99 -4.68
N VAL A 215 4.83 1.26 -4.34
CA VAL A 215 5.98 0.42 -4.64
C VAL A 215 6.62 -0.12 -3.37
N THR A 216 7.31 -1.26 -3.46
CA THR A 216 8.08 -1.82 -2.33
C THR A 216 9.56 -1.45 -2.40
N VAL A 217 10.23 -1.48 -1.24
CA VAL A 217 11.69 -1.36 -1.11
C VAL A 217 12.39 -2.73 -0.97
N GLU A 218 11.62 -3.82 -0.98
CA GLU A 218 12.12 -5.20 -0.85
C GLU A 218 13.06 -5.60 -2.00
N PHE A 219 12.81 -5.06 -3.20
CA PHE A 219 13.66 -5.19 -4.37
C PHE A 219 13.78 -3.83 -5.04
N MET A 220 14.98 -3.41 -5.38
CA MET A 220 15.22 -2.23 -6.20
C MET A 220 16.47 -2.47 -7.05
N ALA A 221 16.38 -2.24 -8.36
CA ALA A 221 17.54 -2.21 -9.25
C ALA A 221 17.75 -0.79 -9.74
N ALA A 222 18.95 -0.23 -9.58
CA ALA A 222 19.25 1.14 -9.96
C ALA A 222 20.57 1.24 -10.72
N LYS A 223 20.61 2.14 -11.71
CA LYS A 223 21.88 2.61 -12.27
C LYS A 223 22.61 3.44 -11.23
N SER A 224 23.94 3.39 -11.25
CA SER A 224 24.74 4.29 -10.41
C SER A 224 24.46 5.74 -10.82
N ARG A 225 24.23 6.64 -9.85
CA ARG A 225 24.00 8.08 -10.06
C ARG A 225 22.70 8.46 -10.81
N GLY A 226 21.70 7.58 -10.83
CA GLY A 226 20.36 7.93 -11.34
C GLY A 226 19.78 9.15 -10.60
N GLN A 227 19.15 10.08 -11.33
CA GLN A 227 18.70 11.37 -10.78
C GLN A 227 17.65 11.20 -9.69
N PHE A 228 16.79 10.19 -9.82
CA PHE A 228 15.76 9.90 -8.83
C PHE A 228 16.33 9.60 -7.44
N LEU A 229 17.34 8.73 -7.33
CA LEU A 229 17.93 8.38 -6.02
C LEU A 229 18.70 9.55 -5.39
N HIS A 230 19.24 10.47 -6.20
CA HIS A 230 19.78 11.73 -5.69
C HIS A 230 18.70 12.58 -5.02
N GLN A 231 17.51 12.73 -5.65
CA GLN A 231 16.38 13.44 -5.05
C GLN A 231 15.88 12.74 -3.77
N VAL A 232 15.77 11.42 -3.79
CA VAL A 232 15.39 10.61 -2.62
C VAL A 232 16.36 10.86 -1.46
N ALA A 233 17.67 10.81 -1.70
CA ALA A 233 18.70 11.03 -0.69
C ALA A 233 18.72 12.47 -0.17
N HIS A 234 18.58 13.46 -1.06
CA HIS A 234 18.50 14.88 -0.69
C HIS A 234 17.31 15.14 0.25
N ASP A 235 16.15 14.58 -0.07
CA ASP A 235 14.92 14.83 0.69
C ASP A 235 14.90 14.15 2.07
N LEU A 236 15.68 13.08 2.27
CA LEU A 236 15.88 12.45 3.59
C LEU A 236 16.57 13.39 4.58
N ASN A 237 17.24 14.43 4.11
CA ASN A 237 17.86 15.43 4.98
C ASN A 237 16.81 16.34 5.66
N ARG A 238 15.54 16.26 5.28
CA ARG A 238 14.42 16.94 5.98
C ARG A 238 13.92 16.11 7.15
N THR A 239 13.42 16.79 8.19
CA THR A 239 12.93 16.12 9.41
C THR A 239 11.89 15.06 9.05
N PRO A 240 12.12 13.78 9.40
CA PRO A 240 11.17 12.73 9.07
C PRO A 240 9.87 12.94 9.86
N PRO A 241 8.70 12.57 9.30
CA PRO A 241 7.48 12.55 10.07
C PRO A 241 7.61 11.56 11.23
N ASP A 242 7.11 11.93 12.41
CA ASP A 242 7.00 11.05 13.58
C ASP A 242 5.53 10.95 14.00
N TYR A 243 4.88 9.87 13.60
CA TYR A 243 3.50 9.57 13.96
C TYR A 243 3.45 8.75 15.26
N VAL A 244 2.26 8.73 15.87
CA VAL A 244 1.99 7.93 17.09
C VAL A 244 2.21 6.43 16.85
N LEU A 245 1.88 5.94 15.66
CA LEU A 245 2.00 4.52 15.31
C LEU A 245 3.35 4.22 14.64
N PRO A 246 4.23 3.40 15.26
CA PRO A 246 5.55 3.06 14.73
C PRO A 246 5.56 2.61 13.27
N TYR A 247 4.65 1.72 12.88
CA TYR A 247 4.53 1.17 11.53
C TYR A 247 4.25 2.28 10.51
N ILE A 248 3.34 3.22 10.84
CA ILE A 248 3.05 4.37 9.97
C ILE A 248 4.27 5.27 9.86
N THR A 249 4.94 5.57 10.99
CA THR A 249 6.21 6.31 10.99
C THR A 249 7.22 5.67 10.04
N ILE A 250 7.49 4.37 10.17
CA ILE A 250 8.47 3.65 9.37
C ILE A 250 8.15 3.70 7.87
N ILE A 251 6.93 3.31 7.47
CA ILE A 251 6.59 3.21 6.04
C ILE A 251 6.57 4.57 5.34
N PHE A 252 6.20 5.66 6.04
CA PHE A 252 6.08 7.01 5.47
C PHE A 252 7.36 7.84 5.59
N SER A 253 8.25 7.54 6.55
CA SER A 253 9.50 8.29 6.71
C SER A 253 10.60 7.83 5.75
N THR A 254 10.70 6.51 5.56
CA THR A 254 11.85 5.89 4.87
C THR A 254 11.47 4.66 4.06
N GLY A 255 10.32 4.03 4.35
CA GLY A 255 9.93 2.78 3.71
C GLY A 255 9.14 2.92 2.39
N PRO A 256 8.28 1.94 2.07
CA PRO A 256 7.53 1.88 0.81
C PRO A 256 6.72 3.14 0.45
N MET A 257 6.06 3.75 1.44
CA MET A 257 5.24 4.94 1.19
C MET A 257 6.08 6.20 1.00
N TYR A 258 7.23 6.29 1.67
CA TYR A 258 8.20 7.35 1.40
C TYR A 258 8.62 7.32 -0.07
N LEU A 259 9.09 6.16 -0.56
CA LEU A 259 9.52 6.00 -1.95
C LEU A 259 8.38 6.27 -2.93
N THR A 260 7.19 5.74 -2.64
CA THR A 260 5.99 5.95 -3.48
C THR A 260 5.67 7.43 -3.61
N ASN A 261 5.70 8.20 -2.52
CA ASN A 261 5.44 9.64 -2.58
C ASN A 261 6.51 10.35 -3.42
N LYS A 262 7.79 9.95 -3.31
CA LYS A 262 8.85 10.53 -4.14
C LYS A 262 8.68 10.22 -5.63
N LEU A 263 8.22 9.03 -5.98
CA LEU A 263 7.91 8.68 -7.36
C LEU A 263 6.75 9.49 -7.93
N VAL A 264 5.70 9.72 -7.13
CA VAL A 264 4.54 10.54 -7.56
C VAL A 264 4.94 11.98 -7.85
N ASP A 265 5.93 12.52 -7.13
CA ASP A 265 6.42 13.89 -7.32
C ASP A 265 7.61 13.97 -8.31
N TYR A 266 8.04 12.85 -8.90
CA TYR A 266 9.23 12.81 -9.76
C TYR A 266 8.89 13.23 -11.19
N PRO A 267 9.48 14.32 -11.73
CA PRO A 267 9.12 14.84 -13.05
C PRO A 267 9.42 13.91 -14.22
N LYS A 268 10.37 12.98 -14.06
CA LYS A 268 10.84 12.05 -15.09
C LYS A 268 10.44 10.62 -14.77
N SER A 269 9.17 10.42 -14.43
CA SER A 269 8.65 9.11 -14.05
C SER A 269 8.77 8.05 -15.16
N ASP A 270 8.98 8.46 -16.41
CA ASP A 270 9.28 7.60 -17.57
C ASP A 270 10.66 6.93 -17.50
N GLU A 271 11.59 7.44 -16.68
CA GLU A 271 12.87 6.79 -16.38
C GLU A 271 12.72 5.65 -15.35
N ILE A 272 11.52 5.40 -14.81
CA ILE A 272 11.27 4.40 -13.77
C ILE A 272 10.39 3.28 -14.30
N PHE A 273 10.84 2.03 -14.15
CA PHE A 273 10.00 0.86 -14.43
C PHE A 273 9.40 0.29 -13.17
N VAL A 274 8.09 0.05 -13.20
CA VAL A 274 7.38 -0.64 -12.11
C VAL A 274 6.97 -2.05 -12.52
N ILE A 275 7.52 -3.04 -11.84
CA ILE A 275 7.21 -4.45 -12.07
C ILE A 275 5.81 -4.73 -11.50
N PRO A 276 4.88 -5.27 -12.31
CA PRO A 276 3.56 -5.68 -11.82
C PRO A 276 3.68 -6.66 -10.65
N GLN A 277 2.86 -6.45 -9.63
CA GLN A 277 2.96 -7.24 -8.39
C GLN A 277 2.87 -8.75 -8.63
N LYS A 278 1.99 -9.17 -9.54
CA LYS A 278 1.78 -10.58 -9.88
C LYS A 278 3.07 -11.20 -10.41
N THR A 279 3.69 -10.59 -11.42
CA THR A 279 4.96 -11.03 -12.01
C THR A 279 6.07 -11.05 -10.94
N TYR A 280 6.18 -10.01 -10.12
CA TYR A 280 7.16 -9.96 -9.03
C TYR A 280 7.02 -11.12 -8.04
N ARG A 281 5.80 -11.41 -7.56
CA ARG A 281 5.53 -12.43 -6.52
C ARG A 281 5.39 -13.86 -7.02
N GLU A 282 4.93 -14.05 -8.25
CA GLU A 282 4.65 -15.38 -8.81
C GLU A 282 5.80 -15.88 -9.70
N GLU A 283 6.48 -14.99 -10.41
CA GLU A 283 7.50 -15.40 -11.38
C GLU A 283 8.93 -15.15 -10.87
N TYR A 284 9.20 -13.95 -10.35
CA TYR A 284 10.59 -13.53 -10.08
C TYR A 284 11.11 -13.93 -8.70
N PHE A 285 10.31 -13.72 -7.65
CA PHE A 285 10.73 -13.95 -6.28
C PHE A 285 9.70 -14.73 -5.47
N ARG A 286 10.17 -15.51 -4.51
CA ARG A 286 9.35 -16.12 -3.46
C ARG A 286 9.73 -15.52 -2.12
N ASN A 287 8.78 -14.89 -1.42
CA ASN A 287 9.01 -14.38 -0.08
C ASN A 287 9.00 -15.53 0.95
N LEU A 288 10.00 -15.58 1.81
CA LEU A 288 10.13 -16.54 2.91
C LEU A 288 9.72 -15.88 4.24
N HIS A 289 8.48 -15.37 4.30
CA HIS A 289 7.83 -14.76 5.47
C HIS A 289 8.77 -13.98 6.40
N GLY A 290 9.25 -12.81 5.96
CA GLY A 290 9.97 -11.87 6.81
C GLY A 290 9.07 -10.92 7.60
N GLY A 291 9.58 -9.73 7.88
CA GLY A 291 8.91 -8.74 8.74
C GLY A 291 9.42 -8.73 10.19
N SER A 292 10.71 -8.96 10.38
CA SER A 292 11.39 -8.98 11.69
C SER A 292 11.29 -7.67 12.49
N TRP A 293 10.81 -6.59 11.86
CA TRP A 293 10.58 -5.28 12.47
C TRP A 293 9.10 -5.01 12.79
N HIS A 294 8.17 -5.84 12.30
CA HIS A 294 6.74 -5.69 12.57
C HIS A 294 6.47 -5.81 14.08
N ARG A 295 5.67 -4.90 14.61
CA ARG A 295 5.26 -4.89 16.02
C ARG A 295 3.75 -5.10 16.14
N TRP A 296 3.20 -4.90 17.33
CA TRP A 296 1.78 -5.05 17.64
C TRP A 296 0.88 -4.15 16.77
N ASP A 297 1.38 -2.98 16.38
CA ASP A 297 0.66 -1.99 15.59
C ASP A 297 0.52 -2.40 14.12
N TYR A 298 1.48 -3.15 13.56
CA TYR A 298 1.29 -3.84 12.28
C TYR A 298 0.10 -4.80 12.33
N VAL A 299 -0.02 -5.58 13.41
CA VAL A 299 -1.14 -6.50 13.60
C VAL A 299 -2.45 -5.73 13.70
N LEU A 300 -2.46 -4.62 14.45
CA LEU A 300 -3.62 -3.72 14.53
C LEU A 300 -4.01 -3.18 13.14
N ILE A 301 -3.07 -2.65 12.38
CA ILE A 301 -3.31 -2.11 11.04
C ILE A 301 -3.82 -3.19 10.09
N ARG A 302 -3.26 -4.41 10.16
CA ARG A 302 -3.72 -5.54 9.37
C ARG A 302 -5.15 -5.94 9.74
N ILE A 303 -5.48 -6.01 11.03
CA ILE A 303 -6.84 -6.29 11.51
C ILE A 303 -7.79 -5.20 11.01
N VAL A 304 -7.44 -3.93 11.19
CA VAL A 304 -8.22 -2.79 10.71
C VAL A 304 -8.44 -2.88 9.21
N TYR A 305 -7.41 -3.18 8.42
CA TYR A 305 -7.53 -3.36 6.98
C TYR A 305 -8.47 -4.52 6.60
N VAL A 306 -8.31 -5.68 7.22
CA VAL A 306 -9.11 -6.89 6.95
C VAL A 306 -10.56 -6.71 7.42
N LEU A 307 -10.80 -6.02 8.53
CA LEU A 307 -12.13 -5.82 9.09
C LEU A 307 -12.89 -4.67 8.43
N ILE A 308 -12.20 -3.58 8.07
CA ILE A 308 -12.86 -2.43 7.43
C ILE A 308 -13.46 -2.88 6.11
N SER A 309 -12.74 -3.54 5.20
CA SER A 309 -13.27 -3.86 3.86
C SER A 309 -14.64 -4.61 3.84
N PRO A 310 -14.86 -5.69 4.62
CA PRO A 310 -16.16 -6.35 4.69
C PRO A 310 -17.18 -5.59 5.56
N LEU A 311 -16.75 -4.92 6.64
CA LEU A 311 -17.64 -4.13 7.48
C LEU A 311 -18.21 -2.94 6.69
N SER A 312 -17.39 -2.29 5.86
CA SER A 312 -17.80 -1.28 4.89
C SER A 312 -18.98 -1.79 4.07
N LEU A 313 -18.81 -2.94 3.40
CA LEU A 313 -19.81 -3.58 2.54
C LEU A 313 -21.09 -3.93 3.28
N VAL A 314 -21.00 -4.49 4.49
CA VAL A 314 -22.17 -4.78 5.34
C VAL A 314 -22.91 -3.49 5.67
N LEU A 315 -22.21 -2.43 6.06
CA LEU A 315 -22.80 -1.15 6.40
C LEU A 315 -23.45 -0.46 5.19
N ILE A 316 -22.82 -0.49 4.02
CA ILE A 316 -23.44 -0.01 2.76
C ILE A 316 -24.75 -0.78 2.52
N THR A 317 -24.71 -2.11 2.65
CA THR A 317 -25.85 -2.98 2.38
C THR A 317 -26.99 -2.73 3.35
N CYS A 318 -26.69 -2.63 4.65
CA CYS A 318 -27.66 -2.27 5.68
C CYS A 318 -28.28 -0.90 5.40
N PHE A 319 -27.47 0.10 5.02
CA PHE A 319 -27.96 1.43 4.67
C PHE A 319 -28.92 1.39 3.46
N VAL A 320 -28.54 0.70 2.38
CA VAL A 320 -29.38 0.54 1.17
C VAL A 320 -30.70 -0.18 1.53
N CYS A 321 -30.65 -1.26 2.31
CA CYS A 321 -31.84 -1.97 2.77
C CYS A 321 -32.77 -1.06 3.59
N CYS A 322 -32.22 -0.30 4.55
CA CYS A 322 -32.98 0.66 5.34
C CYS A 322 -33.61 1.76 4.46
N PHE A 323 -32.87 2.29 3.48
CA PHE A 323 -33.36 3.29 2.54
C PHE A 323 -34.50 2.75 1.66
N LEU A 324 -34.39 1.54 1.14
CA LEU A 324 -35.44 0.88 0.35
C LEU A 324 -36.71 0.61 1.18
N ILE A 325 -36.55 0.17 2.43
CA ILE A 325 -37.66 -0.02 3.38
C ILE A 325 -38.35 1.33 3.66
N TYR A 326 -37.58 2.39 3.90
CA TYR A 326 -38.09 3.74 4.12
C TYR A 326 -38.87 4.26 2.88
N ARG A 327 -38.31 4.10 1.67
CA ARG A 327 -39.01 4.47 0.43
C ARG A 327 -40.30 3.69 0.21
N ARG A 328 -40.30 2.38 0.49
CA ARG A 328 -41.53 1.56 0.43
C ARG A 328 -42.60 2.05 1.40
N LYS A 329 -42.23 2.43 2.63
CA LYS A 329 -43.17 3.02 3.61
C LYS A 329 -43.73 4.36 3.13
N GLN A 330 -42.89 5.25 2.60
CA GLN A 330 -43.32 6.54 2.03
C GLN A 330 -44.30 6.35 0.85
N ASN A 331 -44.01 5.43 -0.08
CA ASN A 331 -44.92 5.16 -1.20
C ASN A 331 -46.24 4.52 -0.74
N ARG A 332 -46.23 3.63 0.26
CA ARG A 332 -47.47 3.09 0.85
C ARG A 332 -48.31 4.19 1.52
N SER A 333 -47.68 5.10 2.25
CA SER A 333 -48.36 6.25 2.88
C SER A 333 -49.06 7.15 1.85
N LYS A 334 -48.45 7.35 0.66
CA LYS A 334 -49.05 8.13 -0.42
C LYS A 334 -50.30 7.46 -1.01
N HIS A 335 -50.35 6.13 -1.08
CA HIS A 335 -51.53 5.40 -1.57
C HIS A 335 -52.65 5.29 -0.53
N THR A 336 -52.36 5.38 0.77
CA THR A 336 -53.40 5.35 1.82
C THR A 336 -54.09 6.72 2.03
N THR A 337 -53.58 7.80 1.42
CA THR A 337 -54.14 9.16 1.55
C THR A 337 -55.10 9.50 0.40
N ILE A 338 -55.31 8.59 -0.55
CA ILE A 338 -56.25 8.73 -1.67
C ILE A 338 -57.39 7.70 -1.47
N VAL A 339 -58.18 7.86 -0.41
CA VAL A 339 -59.51 7.23 -0.25
C VAL A 339 -60.40 8.20 0.51
#